data_AF-A0A7V1U5P1-F1
#
_entry.id   AF-A0A7V1U5P1-F1
#
_cell.length_a   1.000
_cell.length_b   1.000
_cell.length_c   1.000
_cell.angle_alpha   90.00
_cell.angle_beta   90.00
_cell.angle_gamma   90.00
#
_symmetry.space_group_name_H-M   'P 1'
#
loop_
_entity.id
_entity.type
_entity.pdbx_description
1 polymer ?
#
loop_
_entity_poly.entity_id
_entity_poly.type
_entity_poly.pdbx_seq_one_letter_code
_entity_poly.pdbx_strand_id
1 'polypeptide(L)'
;MYAWLLADLAAHPNRRYRCTLAFWHHPRFSFSTGSGATSAVAPLWRALYRARADVVLNGHSHNYQRWRPMDPAGRLDRERGLRQFIVGTGGVSHYALQGGPWPSTLAAAQDDAFGVLELSLGPRGYTWRWVGVPGEPRFSDVKRHAVACH
;
A
#
# COMPACT_ATOMS: atom_id res chain seq x y z
N MET A 1 2.40 19.53 -7.65
CA MET A 1 2.52 18.07 -7.39
C MET A 1 1.91 17.23 -8.51
N TYR A 2 0.61 17.34 -8.83
CA TYR A 2 -0.03 16.46 -9.83
C TYR A 2 0.59 16.56 -11.24
N ALA A 3 0.81 17.77 -11.77
CA ALA A 3 1.45 17.95 -13.08
C ALA A 3 2.88 17.36 -13.13
N TRP A 4 3.64 17.52 -12.05
CA TRP A 4 4.96 16.91 -11.92
C TRP A 4 4.87 15.38 -11.97
N LEU A 5 3.93 14.75 -11.25
CA LEU A 5 3.75 13.30 -11.28
C LEU A 5 3.45 12.79 -12.70
N LEU A 6 2.61 13.51 -13.45
CA LEU A 6 2.32 13.12 -14.84
C LEU A 6 3.56 13.20 -15.72
N ALA A 7 4.39 14.23 -15.56
CA ALA A 7 5.64 14.37 -16.30
C ALA A 7 6.65 13.27 -15.91
N ASP A 8 6.77 12.97 -14.62
CA ASP A 8 7.67 11.94 -14.10
C ASP A 8 7.29 10.55 -14.62
N LEU A 9 5.99 10.20 -14.58
CA LEU A 9 5.49 8.92 -15.13
C LEU A 9 5.68 8.83 -16.65
N ALA A 10 5.60 9.95 -17.37
CA ALA A 10 5.87 9.98 -18.80
C ALA A 10 7.35 9.78 -19.13
N ALA A 11 8.25 10.33 -18.31
CA ALA A 11 9.69 10.16 -18.42
C ALA A 11 10.16 8.75 -18.00
N HIS A 12 9.41 8.10 -17.11
CA HIS A 12 9.71 6.77 -16.56
C HIS A 12 8.61 5.74 -16.90
N PRO A 13 8.39 5.43 -18.21
CA PRO A 13 7.31 4.54 -18.59
C PRO A 13 7.61 3.09 -18.19
N ASN A 14 6.58 2.34 -17.76
CA ASN A 14 6.72 0.95 -17.29
C ASN A 14 7.50 0.05 -18.28
N ARG A 15 7.33 0.25 -19.60
CA ARG A 15 8.09 -0.49 -20.65
C ARG A 15 9.63 -0.45 -20.47
N ARG A 16 10.15 0.57 -19.79
CA ARG A 16 11.57 0.73 -19.44
C ARG A 16 11.82 0.54 -17.94
N TYR A 17 10.89 1.01 -17.11
CA TYR A 17 10.95 0.92 -15.64
C TYR A 17 9.87 -0.04 -15.16
N ARG A 18 10.14 -1.33 -15.27
CA ARG A 18 9.13 -2.39 -15.13
C ARG A 18 8.41 -2.42 -13.78
N CYS A 19 9.05 -1.94 -12.73
CA CYS A 19 8.46 -1.83 -11.40
C CYS A 19 8.39 -0.37 -10.98
N THR A 20 7.19 0.11 -10.66
CA THR A 20 6.96 1.47 -10.16
C THR A 20 6.27 1.41 -8.80
N LEU A 21 6.94 1.99 -7.81
CA LEU A 21 6.43 2.18 -6.46
C LEU A 21 6.30 3.66 -6.17
N ALA A 22 5.18 4.07 -5.59
CA ALA A 22 4.96 5.42 -5.12
C ALA A 22 4.71 5.44 -3.60
N PHE A 23 5.02 6.56 -2.95
CA PHE A 23 4.74 6.75 -1.54
C PHE A 23 4.30 8.18 -1.24
N TRP A 24 3.40 8.32 -0.27
CA TRP A 24 2.97 9.60 0.31
C TRP A 24 2.25 9.33 1.64
N HIS A 25 2.01 10.34 2.47
CA HIS A 25 1.52 10.11 3.83
C HIS A 25 0.10 9.53 3.92
N HIS A 26 -0.89 10.21 3.32
CA HIS A 26 -2.32 9.90 3.49
C HIS A 26 -2.85 8.79 2.53
N PRO A 27 -3.44 7.70 3.03
CA PRO A 27 -3.91 6.60 2.19
C PRO A 27 -5.14 6.91 1.34
N ARG A 28 -5.24 6.29 0.16
CA ARG A 28 -6.46 6.37 -0.67
C ARG A 28 -7.58 5.46 -0.14
N PHE A 29 -7.24 4.25 0.30
CA PHE A 29 -8.13 3.30 0.94
C PHE A 29 -7.60 2.98 2.34
N SER A 30 -8.48 2.88 3.34
CA SER A 30 -8.13 2.57 4.73
C SER A 30 -9.34 1.98 5.45
N PHE A 31 -9.09 1.05 6.36
CA PHE A 31 -10.06 0.39 7.22
C PHE A 31 -9.69 0.69 8.68
N SER A 32 -9.80 1.97 9.04
CA SER A 32 -9.39 2.54 10.33
C SER A 32 -10.53 3.36 10.93
N THR A 33 -10.68 3.34 12.25
CA THR A 33 -11.65 4.15 13.02
C THR A 33 -11.17 5.57 13.26
N GLY A 34 -9.84 5.78 13.33
CA GLY A 34 -9.22 7.10 13.46
C GLY A 34 -8.97 7.75 12.10
N SER A 35 -7.76 8.28 11.90
CA SER A 35 -7.34 8.76 10.58
C SER A 35 -7.47 7.67 9.51
N GLY A 36 -8.07 8.01 8.38
CA GLY A 36 -8.57 7.04 7.40
C GLY A 36 -8.35 7.43 5.94
N ALA A 37 -9.21 6.92 5.06
CA ALA A 37 -9.11 7.12 3.62
C ALA A 37 -9.23 8.60 3.23
N THR A 38 -8.36 9.06 2.34
CA THR A 38 -8.29 10.45 1.89
C THR A 38 -8.68 10.54 0.41
N SER A 39 -9.79 11.20 0.10
CA SER A 39 -10.28 11.34 -1.29
C SER A 39 -9.42 12.28 -2.14
N ALA A 40 -8.75 13.25 -1.51
CA ALA A 40 -7.90 14.24 -2.19
C ALA A 40 -6.72 13.62 -2.97
N VAL A 41 -6.28 12.40 -2.59
CA VAL A 41 -5.22 11.68 -3.31
C VAL A 41 -5.73 10.80 -4.46
N ALA A 42 -7.04 10.76 -4.71
CA ALA A 42 -7.63 9.99 -5.81
C ALA A 42 -7.05 10.34 -7.20
N PRO A 43 -6.73 11.61 -7.54
CA PRO A 43 -6.03 11.92 -8.78
C PRO A 43 -4.66 11.23 -8.90
N LEU A 44 -3.88 11.15 -7.81
CA LEU A 44 -2.57 10.48 -7.82
C LEU A 44 -2.72 8.99 -8.12
N TRP A 45 -3.67 8.32 -7.45
CA TRP A 45 -3.98 6.91 -7.70
C TRP A 45 -4.38 6.66 -9.16
N ARG A 46 -5.24 7.51 -9.73
CA ARG A 46 -5.65 7.38 -11.15
C ARG A 46 -4.47 7.53 -12.11
N ALA A 47 -3.57 8.49 -11.85
CA ALA A 47 -2.37 8.67 -12.67
C ALA A 47 -1.46 7.44 -12.62
N LEU A 48 -1.20 6.92 -11.42
CA LEU A 48 -0.37 5.74 -11.21
C LEU A 48 -0.99 4.47 -11.82
N TYR A 49 -2.31 4.28 -11.71
CA TYR A 49 -3.02 3.16 -12.35
C TYR A 49 -2.90 3.21 -13.88
N ARG A 50 -3.07 4.39 -14.48
CA ARG A 50 -2.88 4.58 -15.94
C ARG A 50 -1.44 4.30 -16.37
N ALA A 51 -0.47 4.60 -15.51
CA ALA A 51 0.95 4.36 -15.75
C ALA A 51 1.40 2.92 -15.42
N ARG A 52 0.48 2.03 -14.99
CA ARG A 52 0.78 0.65 -14.55
C ARG A 52 1.79 0.59 -13.40
N ALA A 53 1.60 1.43 -12.38
CA ALA A 53 2.34 1.30 -11.13
C ALA A 53 1.87 0.08 -10.33
N ASP A 54 2.75 -0.43 -9.47
CA ASP A 54 2.55 -1.71 -8.78
C ASP A 54 2.17 -1.54 -7.31
N VAL A 55 2.82 -0.59 -6.63
CA VAL A 55 2.75 -0.44 -5.17
C VAL A 55 2.57 1.02 -4.76
N VAL A 56 1.74 1.23 -3.75
CA VAL A 56 1.60 2.48 -3.02
C VAL A 56 1.90 2.24 -1.54
N LEU A 57 2.79 3.04 -0.96
CA LEU A 57 3.08 3.04 0.48
C LEU A 57 2.51 4.28 1.14
N ASN A 58 1.83 4.07 2.26
CA ASN A 58 1.26 5.13 3.09
C ASN A 58 1.54 4.89 4.58
N GLY A 59 1.32 5.93 5.37
CA GLY A 59 1.20 5.87 6.83
C GLY A 59 -0.16 6.42 7.23
N HIS A 60 -0.14 7.45 8.07
CA HIS A 60 -1.30 8.22 8.55
C HIS A 60 -2.28 7.44 9.43
N SER A 61 -2.83 6.31 8.98
CA SER A 61 -3.55 5.40 9.87
C SER A 61 -2.54 4.65 10.72
N HIS A 62 -2.61 4.79 12.04
CA HIS A 62 -1.69 4.17 12.99
C HIS A 62 -1.95 2.66 13.20
N ASN A 63 -1.95 1.92 12.11
CA ASN A 63 -2.14 0.49 12.05
C ASN A 63 -1.43 -0.06 10.80
N TYR A 64 -1.40 -1.38 10.67
CA TYR A 64 -0.92 -2.04 9.48
C TYR A 64 -2.10 -2.48 8.62
N GLN A 65 -2.04 -2.22 7.32
CA GLN A 65 -3.01 -2.75 6.36
C GLN A 65 -2.33 -3.08 5.04
N ARG A 66 -2.61 -4.26 4.49
CA ARG A 66 -2.24 -4.62 3.12
C ARG A 66 -3.49 -4.90 2.31
N TRP A 67 -3.66 -4.10 1.27
CA TRP A 67 -4.74 -4.24 0.31
C TRP A 67 -4.30 -5.09 -0.88
N ARG A 68 -5.24 -5.80 -1.50
CA ARG A 68 -5.05 -6.49 -2.79
C ARG A 68 -4.83 -5.44 -3.90
N PRO A 69 -4.31 -5.84 -5.07
CA PRO A 69 -4.27 -4.98 -6.24
C PRO A 69 -5.66 -4.42 -6.57
N MET A 70 -5.79 -3.08 -6.60
CA MET A 70 -7.07 -2.40 -6.79
C MET A 70 -7.05 -1.42 -7.95
N ASP A 71 -8.18 -1.30 -8.64
CA ASP A 71 -8.47 -0.22 -9.57
C ASP A 71 -8.75 1.11 -8.83
N PRO A 72 -8.91 2.25 -9.52
CA PRO A 72 -9.18 3.54 -8.87
C PRO A 72 -10.50 3.62 -8.07
N ALA A 73 -11.41 2.67 -8.28
CA ALA A 73 -12.67 2.56 -7.54
C ALA A 73 -12.53 1.64 -6.30
N GLY A 74 -11.36 1.03 -6.07
CA GLY A 74 -11.12 0.11 -4.95
C GLY A 74 -11.59 -1.32 -5.22
N ARG A 75 -11.89 -1.66 -6.47
CA ARG A 75 -12.28 -3.02 -6.87
C ARG A 75 -11.03 -3.83 -7.20
N LEU A 76 -11.08 -5.14 -6.92
CA LEU A 76 -9.98 -6.05 -7.22
C LEU A 76 -9.64 -6.03 -8.72
N ASP A 77 -8.39 -5.72 -9.04
CA ASP A 77 -7.84 -5.81 -10.40
C ASP A 77 -6.46 -6.46 -10.31
N ARG A 78 -6.38 -7.75 -10.65
CA ARG A 78 -5.15 -8.53 -10.55
C ARG A 78 -4.13 -8.20 -11.63
N GLU A 79 -4.56 -7.61 -12.74
CA GLU A 79 -3.73 -7.41 -13.93
C GLU A 79 -3.11 -6.03 -14.01
N ARG A 80 -3.75 -5.02 -13.40
CA ARG A 80 -3.29 -3.62 -13.47
C ARG A 80 -3.43 -2.86 -12.15
N GLY A 81 -4.08 -3.46 -11.15
CA GLY A 81 -4.35 -2.79 -9.89
C GLY A 81 -3.09 -2.49 -9.10
N LEU A 82 -3.13 -1.43 -8.29
CA LEU A 82 -2.04 -1.09 -7.38
C LEU A 82 -2.27 -1.80 -6.05
N ARG A 83 -1.21 -2.37 -5.49
CA ARG A 83 -1.20 -2.87 -4.12
C ARG A 83 -0.92 -1.72 -3.16
N GLN A 84 -1.78 -1.51 -2.18
CA GLN A 84 -1.56 -0.49 -1.15
C GLN A 84 -1.11 -1.14 0.16
N PHE A 85 -0.06 -0.58 0.75
CA PHE A 85 0.31 -0.83 2.14
C PHE A 85 0.12 0.44 2.95
N ILE A 86 -0.51 0.29 4.11
CA ILE A 86 -0.47 1.29 5.18
C ILE A 86 0.42 0.72 6.28
N VAL A 87 1.46 1.46 6.63
CA VAL A 87 2.46 1.09 7.63
C VAL A 87 2.62 2.26 8.60
N GLY A 88 1.54 2.60 9.32
CA GLY A 88 1.57 3.66 10.35
C GLY A 88 1.98 3.17 11.74
N THR A 89 2.67 2.04 11.80
CA THR A 89 3.02 1.29 13.02
C THR A 89 4.35 1.72 13.64
N GLY A 90 4.70 3.01 13.49
CA GLY A 90 6.02 3.54 13.82
C GLY A 90 6.28 3.92 15.28
N GLY A 91 5.28 3.83 16.18
CA GLY A 91 5.51 3.94 17.64
C GLY A 91 4.79 5.06 18.40
N VAL A 92 3.83 5.79 17.83
CA VAL A 92 3.11 6.85 18.58
C VAL A 92 1.92 6.28 19.36
N SER A 93 0.96 5.69 18.65
CA SER A 93 -0.26 5.10 19.20
C SER A 93 -0.85 4.14 18.16
N HIS A 94 -1.97 3.48 18.47
CA HIS A 94 -2.73 2.74 17.48
C HIS A 94 -4.11 3.34 17.22
N TYR A 95 -4.56 3.24 15.97
CA TYR A 95 -5.97 3.43 15.62
C TYR A 95 -6.59 2.08 15.36
N ALA A 96 -7.72 1.80 16.02
CA ALA A 96 -8.43 0.55 15.84
C ALA A 96 -8.89 0.38 14.38
N LEU A 97 -8.87 -0.84 13.89
CA LEU A 97 -9.54 -1.22 12.64
C LEU A 97 -11.05 -0.99 12.77
N GLN A 98 -11.72 -0.72 11.65
CA GLN A 98 -13.17 -0.61 11.68
C GLN A 98 -13.82 -1.93 12.13
N GLY A 99 -14.93 -1.84 12.87
CA GLY A 99 -15.72 -3.01 13.22
C GLY A 99 -16.40 -3.63 11.99
N GLY A 100 -16.73 -4.92 12.08
CA GLY A 100 -17.47 -5.63 11.03
C GLY A 100 -16.58 -6.35 10.01
N PRO A 101 -17.18 -6.89 8.93
CA PRO A 101 -16.47 -7.68 7.95
C PRO A 101 -15.51 -6.82 7.14
N TRP A 102 -14.31 -7.35 6.91
CA TRP A 102 -13.33 -6.69 6.04
C TRP A 102 -13.85 -6.61 4.60
N PRO A 103 -13.56 -5.51 3.87
CA PRO A 103 -13.70 -5.49 2.43
C PRO A 103 -12.91 -6.66 1.81
N SER A 104 -13.43 -7.25 0.73
CA SER A 104 -12.77 -8.40 0.06
C SER A 104 -11.37 -8.07 -0.51
N THR A 105 -11.04 -6.79 -0.63
CA THR A 105 -9.75 -6.27 -1.05
C THR A 105 -8.79 -6.01 0.12
N LEU A 106 -9.22 -5.99 1.38
CA LEU A 106 -8.32 -5.96 2.52
C LEU A 106 -7.81 -7.38 2.80
N ALA A 107 -6.50 -7.58 2.72
CA ALA A 107 -5.90 -8.92 2.73
C ALA A 107 -5.08 -9.26 3.96
N ALA A 108 -4.65 -8.26 4.72
CA ALA A 108 -4.05 -8.41 6.03
C ALA A 108 -4.17 -7.06 6.75
N ALA A 109 -4.41 -7.07 8.05
CA ALA A 109 -4.41 -5.89 8.88
C ALA A 109 -4.18 -6.26 10.35
N GLN A 110 -3.61 -5.34 11.12
CA GLN A 110 -3.53 -5.36 12.59
C GLN A 110 -3.45 -3.93 13.11
N ASP A 111 -3.86 -3.73 14.35
CA ASP A 111 -3.91 -2.46 15.07
C ASP A 111 -3.37 -2.54 16.51
N ASP A 112 -2.59 -3.58 16.84
CA ASP A 112 -2.14 -3.89 18.19
C ASP A 112 -0.63 -4.11 18.33
N ALA A 113 0.13 -4.03 17.23
CA ALA A 113 1.58 -4.25 17.22
C ALA A 113 2.34 -3.17 16.46
N PHE A 114 3.43 -2.69 17.07
CA PHE A 114 4.43 -1.87 16.37
C PHE A 114 5.39 -2.70 15.53
N GLY A 115 5.88 -2.10 14.46
CA GLY A 115 6.79 -2.75 13.52
C GLY A 115 6.88 -2.02 12.18
N VAL A 116 7.63 -2.62 11.26
CA VAL A 116 7.91 -2.05 9.94
C VAL A 116 7.66 -3.06 8.83
N LEU A 117 7.47 -2.53 7.62
CA LEU A 117 7.45 -3.30 6.39
C LEU A 117 8.85 -3.34 5.81
N GLU A 118 9.40 -4.54 5.60
CA GLU A 118 10.57 -4.72 4.75
C GLU A 118 10.10 -5.13 3.34
N LEU A 119 10.54 -4.39 2.33
CA LEU A 119 10.35 -4.71 0.92
C LEU A 119 11.69 -5.07 0.29
N SER A 120 11.76 -6.19 -0.40
CA SER A 120 12.89 -6.48 -1.31
C SER A 120 12.43 -6.21 -2.73
N LEU A 121 13.09 -5.26 -3.39
CA LEU A 121 12.76 -4.81 -4.74
C LEU A 121 13.73 -5.43 -5.74
N GLY A 122 13.18 -6.19 -6.69
CA GLY A 122 13.91 -6.76 -7.81
C GLY A 122 13.52 -6.10 -9.14
N PRO A 123 14.23 -6.42 -10.23
CA PRO A 123 14.01 -5.78 -11.54
C PRO A 123 12.66 -6.12 -12.20
N ARG A 124 11.96 -7.15 -11.72
CA ARG A 124 10.68 -7.63 -12.30
C ARG A 124 9.61 -7.93 -11.25
N GLY A 125 9.88 -7.66 -9.99
CA GLY A 125 8.99 -8.03 -8.92
C GLY A 125 9.52 -7.68 -7.54
N TYR A 126 8.67 -7.90 -6.54
CA TYR A 126 8.96 -7.56 -5.16
C TYR A 126 8.42 -8.62 -4.20
N THR A 127 9.07 -8.73 -3.05
CA THR A 127 8.62 -9.50 -1.88
C THR A 127 8.41 -8.55 -0.71
N TRP A 128 7.70 -9.03 0.32
CA TRP A 128 7.55 -8.28 1.56
C TRP A 128 7.58 -9.18 2.78
N ARG A 129 7.97 -8.59 3.92
CA ARG A 129 7.70 -9.16 5.23
C ARG A 129 7.41 -8.06 6.25
N TRP A 130 6.48 -8.36 7.15
CA TRP A 130 6.33 -7.65 8.41
C TRP A 130 7.52 -7.95 9.33
N VAL A 131 8.02 -6.92 9.99
CA VAL A 131 9.07 -7.00 11.03
C VAL A 131 8.53 -6.31 12.28
N GLY A 132 8.00 -7.12 13.21
CA GLY A 132 7.47 -6.63 14.48
C GLY A 132 8.57 -6.24 15.48
N VAL A 133 8.25 -5.30 16.36
CA VAL A 133 9.12 -4.97 17.50
C VAL A 133 9.09 -6.12 18.52
N PRO A 134 10.23 -6.53 19.10
CA PRO A 134 10.24 -7.56 20.14
C PRO A 134 9.36 -7.21 21.34
N GLY A 135 8.51 -8.13 21.78
CA GLY A 135 7.60 -7.93 22.92
C GLY A 135 6.18 -7.49 22.53
N GLU A 136 5.98 -7.04 21.29
CA GLU A 136 4.64 -6.73 20.75
C GLU A 136 3.83 -8.00 20.45
N PRO A 137 2.50 -7.89 20.33
CA PRO A 137 1.63 -8.97 19.85
C PRO A 137 2.12 -9.59 18.54
N ARG A 138 1.90 -10.90 18.40
CA ARG A 138 2.38 -11.65 17.23
C ARG A 138 1.51 -11.36 16.02
N PHE A 139 2.12 -10.77 15.00
CA PHE A 139 1.55 -10.62 13.67
C PHE A 139 2.50 -11.12 12.60
N SER A 140 1.97 -11.68 11.52
CA SER A 140 2.77 -12.11 10.37
C SER A 140 2.07 -11.74 9.07
N ASP A 141 2.80 -11.07 8.20
CA ASP A 141 2.44 -10.90 6.81
C ASP A 141 3.70 -11.02 5.98
N VAL A 142 3.78 -12.08 5.17
CA VAL A 142 4.97 -12.41 4.41
C VAL A 142 4.60 -12.91 3.02
N LYS A 143 5.36 -12.43 2.04
CA LYS A 143 5.35 -12.98 0.69
C LYS A 143 6.77 -13.36 0.31
N ARG A 144 7.06 -14.66 0.38
CA ARG A 144 8.40 -15.21 0.09
C ARG A 144 8.70 -15.31 -1.40
N HIS A 145 7.67 -15.52 -2.22
CA HIS A 145 7.81 -15.58 -3.68
C HIS A 145 7.48 -14.23 -4.30
N ALA A 146 8.35 -13.73 -5.17
CA ALA A 146 8.17 -12.43 -5.79
C ALA A 146 6.80 -12.30 -6.48
N VAL A 147 6.10 -11.20 -6.18
CA VAL A 147 4.98 -10.74 -7.00
C VAL A 147 5.58 -10.04 -8.21
N ALA A 148 5.16 -10.43 -9.41
CA ALA A 148 5.59 -9.77 -10.63
C ALA A 148 5.03 -8.34 -10.69
N CYS A 149 5.85 -7.41 -11.18
CA CYS A 149 5.36 -6.11 -11.61
C CYS A 149 4.65 -6.22 -12.97
N HIS A 150 3.75 -5.28 -13.24
CA HIS A 150 2.94 -5.21 -14.47
C HIS A 150 3.78 -5.13 -15.74
#